data_AF-A0A4Q3YQH3-F1
#
_entry.id   AF-A0A4Q3YQH3-F1
#
_cell.length_a   1.000
_cell.length_b   1.000
_cell.length_c   1.000
_cell.angle_alpha   90.00
_cell.angle_beta   90.00
_cell.angle_gamma   90.00
#
_symmetry.space_group_name_H-M   'P 1'
#
loop_
_entity.id
_entity.type
_entity.pdbx_description
1 polymer ?
#
loop_
_entity_poly.entity_id
_entity_poly.type
_entity_poly.pdbx_seq_one_letter_code
_entity_poly.pdbx_strand_id
1 'polypeptide(L)'
;MIIGFWIAGVILAAADQLPVEVSAFLERRNQCTHWADEEAYDDQRAAEIDKALKQLRCDNVEAEEADLRRRFAEAQTVLNALSAEPH
;
A
#
# COMPACT_ATOMS: atom_id res chain seq x y z
N MET A 1 33.78 -1.19 -45.44
CA MET A 1 33.82 -2.09 -44.27
C MET A 1 33.72 -1.23 -43.02
N ILE A 2 32.51 -0.93 -42.57
CA ILE A 2 32.23 -0.10 -41.38
C ILE A 2 31.65 -1.04 -40.33
N ILE A 3 32.44 -1.34 -39.30
CA ILE A 3 32.01 -2.14 -38.16
C ILE A 3 31.22 -1.19 -37.24
N GLY A 4 29.92 -1.07 -37.48
CA GLY A 4 29.00 -0.32 -36.64
C GLY A 4 28.64 -1.14 -35.41
N PHE A 5 29.33 -0.89 -34.29
CA PHE A 5 29.02 -1.44 -32.98
C PHE A 5 27.69 -0.85 -32.48
N TRP A 6 26.58 -1.52 -32.80
CA TRP A 6 25.30 -1.31 -32.12
C TRP A 6 25.35 -2.03 -30.78
N ILE A 7 25.86 -1.36 -29.74
CA ILE A 7 25.57 -1.76 -28.37
C ILE A 7 24.10 -1.38 -28.14
N ALA A 8 23.20 -2.31 -28.42
CA ALA A 8 21.83 -2.22 -27.93
C ALA A 8 21.93 -2.25 -26.41
N GLY A 9 21.81 -1.07 -25.80
CA GLY A 9 21.79 -0.93 -24.35
C GLY A 9 20.70 -1.83 -23.79
N VAL A 10 21.09 -2.77 -22.94
CA VAL A 10 20.13 -3.53 -22.14
C VAL A 10 19.53 -2.53 -21.16
N ILE A 11 18.36 -2.00 -21.49
CA ILE A 11 17.53 -1.31 -20.51
C ILE A 11 17.04 -2.42 -19.57
N LEU A 12 17.72 -2.60 -18.44
CA LEU A 12 17.10 -3.31 -17.32
C LEU A 12 15.96 -2.40 -16.84
N ALA A 13 14.73 -2.72 -17.21
CA ALA A 13 13.57 -2.23 -16.50
C ALA A 13 13.68 -2.77 -15.06
N ALA A 14 14.02 -1.91 -14.11
CA ALA A 14 13.82 -2.22 -12.70
C ALA A 14 12.33 -2.50 -12.53
N ALA A 15 11.98 -3.68 -12.02
CA ALA A 15 10.58 -4.04 -11.79
C ALA A 15 9.90 -2.96 -10.94
N ASP A 16 8.69 -2.56 -11.34
CA ASP A 16 7.73 -1.66 -10.68
C ASP A 16 7.30 -2.19 -9.30
N GLN A 17 8.23 -2.44 -8.39
CA GLN A 17 7.89 -2.82 -7.02
C GLN A 17 7.76 -1.57 -6.17
N LEU A 18 6.59 -1.42 -5.56
CA LEU A 18 6.33 -0.35 -4.60
C LEU A 18 7.35 -0.42 -3.45
N PRO A 19 7.74 0.73 -2.88
CA PRO A 19 8.52 0.76 -1.65
C PRO A 19 7.88 -0.13 -0.58
N VAL A 20 8.71 -0.86 0.17
CA VAL A 20 8.24 -1.84 1.17
C VAL A 20 7.25 -1.21 2.17
N GLU A 21 7.51 0.03 2.58
CA GLU A 21 6.61 0.77 3.48
C GLU A 21 5.23 1.08 2.86
N VAL A 22 5.18 1.36 1.55
CA VAL A 22 3.93 1.58 0.83
C VAL A 22 3.16 0.28 0.71
N SER A 23 3.82 -0.82 0.33
CA SER A 23 3.21 -2.14 0.24
C SER A 23 2.67 -2.61 1.59
N ALA A 24 3.44 -2.43 2.67
CA ALA A 24 3.02 -2.78 4.02
C ALA A 24 1.85 -1.93 4.51
N PHE A 25 1.82 -0.63 4.17
CA PHE A 25 0.70 0.23 4.46
C PHE A 25 -0.57 -0.22 3.73
N LEU A 26 -0.49 -0.50 2.42
CA LEU A 26 -1.65 -0.91 1.62
C LEU A 26 -2.26 -2.21 2.13
N GLU A 27 -1.42 -3.20 2.46
CA GLU A 27 -1.88 -4.46 3.07
C GLU A 27 -2.63 -4.20 4.37
N ARG A 28 -2.04 -3.38 5.26
CA ARG A 28 -2.66 -3.06 6.55
C ARG A 28 -3.96 -2.26 6.40
N ARG A 29 -4.03 -1.34 5.43
CA ARG A 29 -5.23 -0.55 5.11
C ARG A 29 -6.37 -1.46 4.65
N ASN A 30 -6.08 -2.47 3.81
CA ASN A 30 -7.06 -3.47 3.40
C ASN A 30 -7.58 -4.26 4.61
N GLN A 31 -6.66 -4.72 5.49
CA GLN A 31 -7.06 -5.40 6.72
C GLN A 31 -7.93 -4.52 7.63
N CYS A 32 -7.63 -3.23 7.74
CA CYS A 32 -8.48 -2.29 8.49
C CYS A 32 -9.87 -2.16 7.88
N THR A 33 -9.97 -2.07 6.55
CA THR A 33 -11.24 -1.98 5.83
C THR A 33 -12.06 -3.25 6.04
N HIS A 34 -11.42 -4.42 5.86
CA HIS A 34 -12.04 -5.71 6.12
C HIS A 34 -12.65 -5.78 7.51
N TRP A 35 -11.88 -5.48 8.57
CA TRP A 35 -12.40 -5.54 9.95
C TRP A 35 -13.44 -4.46 10.27
N ALA A 36 -13.40 -3.30 9.62
CA ALA A 36 -14.37 -2.23 9.82
C ALA A 36 -15.74 -2.55 9.22
N ASP A 37 -15.78 -3.38 8.18
CA ASP A 37 -17.01 -3.81 7.51
C ASP A 37 -17.64 -5.07 8.14
N GLU A 38 -16.99 -5.67 9.14
CA GLU A 38 -17.50 -6.84 9.84
C GLU A 38 -18.67 -6.48 10.79
N GLU A 39 -19.71 -7.31 10.80
CA GLU A 39 -20.85 -7.12 11.70
C GLU A 39 -20.55 -7.63 13.12
N ALA A 40 -20.76 -6.78 14.12
CA ALA A 40 -20.66 -7.13 15.54
C ALA A 40 -21.96 -7.76 16.06
N TYR A 41 -22.34 -8.92 15.51
CA TYR A 41 -23.64 -9.58 15.79
C TYR A 41 -23.76 -10.13 17.23
N ASP A 42 -22.66 -10.26 17.95
CA ASP A 42 -22.63 -10.56 19.39
C ASP A 42 -21.42 -9.91 20.08
N ASP A 43 -21.42 -9.96 21.42
CA ASP A 43 -20.38 -9.34 22.25
C ASP A 43 -18.98 -9.95 22.02
N GLN A 44 -18.90 -11.24 21.69
CA GLN A 44 -17.62 -11.89 21.42
C GLN A 44 -17.04 -11.36 20.12
N ARG A 45 -17.85 -11.31 19.05
CA ARG A 45 -17.45 -10.80 17.75
C ARG A 45 -17.07 -9.31 17.84
N ALA A 46 -17.82 -8.52 18.59
CA ALA A 46 -17.49 -7.12 18.86
C ALA A 46 -16.09 -6.97 19.48
N ALA A 47 -15.73 -7.82 20.44
CA ALA A 47 -14.42 -7.80 21.08
C ALA A 47 -13.28 -8.26 20.13
N GLU A 48 -13.56 -9.20 19.23
CA GLU A 48 -12.61 -9.62 18.19
C GLU A 48 -12.31 -8.48 17.19
N ILE A 49 -13.35 -7.81 16.71
CA ILE A 49 -13.25 -6.66 15.80
C ILE A 49 -12.44 -5.54 16.46
N ASP A 50 -12.82 -5.12 17.67
CA ASP A 50 -12.12 -4.05 18.40
C ASP A 50 -10.63 -4.38 18.63
N LYS A 51 -10.33 -5.63 18.99
CA LYS A 51 -8.95 -6.10 19.15
C LYS A 51 -8.18 -6.02 17.84
N ALA A 52 -8.77 -6.47 16.73
CA ALA A 52 -8.11 -6.44 15.43
C ALA A 52 -7.82 -5.01 14.97
N LEU A 53 -8.81 -4.11 15.07
CA LEU A 53 -8.66 -2.70 14.70
C LEU A 53 -7.55 -2.01 15.51
N LYS A 54 -7.46 -2.28 16.82
CA LYS A 54 -6.38 -1.77 17.68
C LYS A 54 -5.01 -2.33 17.32
N GLN A 55 -4.92 -3.64 17.06
CA GLN A 55 -3.65 -4.29 16.69
C GLN A 55 -3.12 -3.80 15.35
N LEU A 56 -4.02 -3.54 14.40
CA LEU A 56 -3.69 -3.00 13.08
C LEU A 56 -3.45 -1.48 13.10
N ARG A 57 -3.69 -0.80 14.24
CA ARG A 57 -3.58 0.66 14.38
C ARG A 57 -4.48 1.39 13.37
N CYS A 58 -5.71 0.94 13.20
CA CYS A 58 -6.60 1.50 12.18
C CYS A 58 -6.98 2.98 12.44
N ASP A 59 -6.77 3.47 13.66
CA ASP A 59 -6.90 4.88 14.06
C ASP A 59 -5.87 5.81 13.41
N ASN A 60 -4.81 5.26 12.81
CA ASN A 60 -3.70 6.04 12.26
C ASN A 60 -3.61 6.05 10.72
N VAL A 61 -4.50 5.32 10.03
CA VAL A 61 -4.38 5.02 8.59
C VAL A 61 -4.34 6.29 7.75
N GLU A 62 -5.24 7.24 7.99
CA GLU A 62 -5.34 8.49 7.23
C GLU A 62 -4.08 9.36 7.37
N ALA A 63 -3.55 9.47 8.59
CA ALA A 63 -2.35 10.24 8.87
C ALA A 63 -1.11 9.62 8.23
N GLU A 64 -1.01 8.29 8.24
CA GLU A 64 0.08 7.56 7.60
C GLU A 64 -0.02 7.64 6.08
N GLU A 65 -1.22 7.55 5.50
CA GLU A 65 -1.41 7.73 4.05
C GLU A 65 -0.99 9.14 3.62
N ALA A 66 -1.43 10.17 4.35
CA ALA A 66 -1.03 11.55 4.08
C ALA A 66 0.48 11.74 4.16
N ASP A 67 1.15 11.05 5.09
CA ASP A 67 2.62 11.05 5.17
C ASP A 67 3.29 10.39 3.97
N LEU A 68 2.82 9.20 3.57
CA LEU A 68 3.32 8.50 2.40
C LEU A 68 3.12 9.33 1.13
N ARG A 69 1.95 9.97 0.95
CA ARG A 69 1.68 10.87 -0.19
C ARG A 69 2.64 12.06 -0.22
N ARG A 70 3.01 12.63 0.93
CA ARG A 70 4.00 13.70 1.01
C ARG A 70 5.42 13.20 0.68
N ARG A 71 5.83 12.07 1.25
CA ARG A 71 7.16 11.49 1.06
C ARG A 71 7.39 11.02 -0.37
N PHE A 72 6.35 10.53 -1.04
CA PHE A 72 6.37 10.01 -2.41
C PHE A 72 5.66 10.92 -3.42
N ALA A 73 5.65 12.24 -3.18
CA ALA A 73 4.90 13.21 -3.98
C ALA A 73 5.25 13.22 -5.49
N GLU A 74 6.46 12.79 -5.87
CA GLU A 74 6.90 12.73 -7.27
C GLU A 74 6.81 11.31 -7.88
N ALA A 75 6.44 10.30 -7.09
CA ALA A 75 6.38 8.92 -7.53
C ALA A 75 4.96 8.54 -7.97
N GLN A 76 4.65 8.78 -9.25
CA GLN A 76 3.30 8.53 -9.78
C GLN A 76 2.79 7.10 -9.55
N THR A 77 3.68 6.09 -9.65
CA THR A 77 3.34 4.69 -9.36
C THR A 77 2.86 4.50 -7.91
N VAL A 78 3.49 5.18 -6.94
CA VAL A 78 3.07 5.15 -5.54
C VAL A 78 1.75 5.90 -5.35
N LEU A 79 1.61 7.09 -5.92
CA LEU A 79 0.39 7.88 -5.81
C LEU A 79 -0.83 7.17 -6.41
N ASN A 80 -0.63 6.45 -7.52
CA ASN A 80 -1.66 5.61 -8.13
C ASN A 80 -2.05 4.47 -7.19
N ALA A 81 -1.09 3.77 -6.60
CA ALA A 81 -1.35 2.69 -5.66
C ALA A 81 -2.08 3.18 -4.39
N LEU A 82 -1.70 4.33 -3.84
CA LEU A 82 -2.37 4.93 -2.67
C LEU A 82 -3.79 5.43 -2.99
N SER A 83 -4.07 5.77 -4.25
CA SER A 83 -5.40 6.23 -4.69
C SER A 83 -6.35 5.10 -5.08
N ALA A 84 -5.87 3.86 -5.12
CA ALA A 84 -6.74 2.71 -5.33
C ALA A 84 -7.62 2.50 -4.08
N GLU A 85 -8.88 2.16 -4.31
CA GLU A 85 -9.80 1.76 -3.24
C GLU A 85 -9.22 0.56 -2.48
N PRO A 86 -9.29 0.54 -1.14
CA PRO A 86 -9.02 -0.65 -0.36
C PRO A 86 -9.95 -1.80 -0.78
N HIS A 87 -9.47 -3.03 -0.69
CA HIS A 87 -10.22 -4.25 -1.00
C HIS A 87 -10.59 -5.03 0.26
#